data_AF-A0AAE3GZF7-F1
#
_entry.id   AF-A0AAE3GZF7-F1
#
_cell.length_a   1.000
_cell.length_b   1.000
_cell.length_c   1.000
_cell.angle_alpha   90.00
_cell.angle_beta   90.00
_cell.angle_gamma   90.00
#
_symmetry.space_group_name_H-M   'P 1'
#
loop_
_entity.id
_entity.type
_entity.pdbx_description
1 polymer ?
#
loop_
_entity_poly.entity_id
_entity_poly.type
_entity_poly.pdbx_seq_one_letter_code
_entity_poly.pdbx_strand_id
1 'polypeptide(L)'
;MAILHGSWINNEYDRHLFIWGEMWRAMASVAPPTDSGVSPHPLAMTQAEFAKFSRSHNLSIGKFSTTSGENNSGSRKGNLPPNLHQWQEQIIALPTQPAAKGAAAYPLLSSKIPTTEIDSPPLVLQLWQVEGLCLTPLQAVKFLQSLPLGSFKASDAYVGAELRFWSQICRWSLDLLTRCKFLPGVYRQSNGDVVACWEPLLDSATDRERLAKFIQIMPSACRGYLGMGSGE
;
A
#
# COMPACT_ATOMS: atom_id res chain seq x y z
N MET A 1 -2.80 -2.42 -18.90
CA MET A 1 -1.72 -2.72 -17.94
C MET A 1 -2.22 -2.34 -16.55
N ALA A 2 -1.83 -3.11 -15.54
CA ALA A 2 -2.26 -2.95 -14.16
C ALA A 2 -1.05 -2.89 -13.24
N ILE A 3 -1.09 -2.03 -12.21
CA ILE A 3 -0.03 -1.88 -11.22
C ILE A 3 -0.66 -1.95 -9.83
N LEU A 4 -0.04 -2.69 -8.93
CA LEU A 4 -0.38 -2.77 -7.52
C LEU A 4 0.44 -1.76 -6.74
N HIS A 5 -0.26 -1.04 -5.88
CA HIS A 5 0.29 -0.04 -4.99
C HIS A 5 0.05 -0.48 -3.55
N GLY A 6 0.89 0.01 -2.64
CA GLY A 6 0.61 -0.20 -1.24
C GLY A 6 1.57 0.52 -0.32
N SER A 7 1.07 0.86 0.86
CA SER A 7 1.84 1.49 1.92
C SER A 7 1.35 1.06 3.29
N TRP A 8 2.22 1.19 4.27
CA TRP A 8 1.86 0.97 5.67
C TRP A 8 1.05 2.17 6.16
N ILE A 9 -0.16 1.89 6.64
CA ILE A 9 -0.96 2.83 7.40
C ILE A 9 -0.59 2.63 8.86
N ASN A 10 -0.19 3.72 9.52
CA ASN A 10 0.26 3.70 10.90
C ASN A 10 -0.58 4.68 11.71
N ASN A 11 -1.73 4.21 12.19
CA ASN A 11 -2.56 4.91 13.14
C ASN A 11 -2.28 4.36 14.55
N GLU A 12 -2.66 5.10 15.59
CA GLU A 12 -2.37 4.72 16.99
C GLU A 12 -2.94 3.33 17.34
N TYR A 13 -4.09 2.97 16.77
CA TYR A 13 -4.81 1.73 17.05
C TYR A 13 -4.88 0.75 15.88
N ASP A 14 -4.49 1.18 14.67
CA ASP A 14 -4.58 0.36 13.47
C ASP A 14 -3.30 0.47 12.65
N ARG A 15 -2.64 -0.68 12.49
CA ARG A 15 -1.40 -0.82 11.73
C ARG A 15 -1.57 -1.94 10.74
N HIS A 16 -1.68 -1.59 9.48
CA HIS A 16 -1.88 -2.53 8.40
C HIS A 16 -1.14 -2.08 7.14
N LEU A 17 -0.89 -3.02 6.25
CA LEU A 17 -0.45 -2.72 4.89
C LEU A 17 -1.70 -2.60 4.02
N PHE A 18 -1.98 -1.39 3.52
CA PHE A 18 -3.05 -1.16 2.57
C PHE A 18 -2.54 -1.41 1.15
N ILE A 19 -3.28 -2.20 0.36
CA ILE A 19 -2.91 -2.56 -1.01
C ILE A 19 -4.09 -2.27 -1.93
N TRP A 20 -3.85 -1.53 -3.00
CA TRP A 20 -4.84 -1.29 -4.04
C TRP A 20 -4.21 -1.48 -5.41
N GLY A 21 -5.04 -1.53 -6.45
CA GLY A 21 -4.57 -1.66 -7.83
C GLY A 21 -5.01 -0.48 -8.67
N GLU A 22 -4.14 -0.02 -9.57
CA GLU A 22 -4.52 0.83 -10.70
C GLU A 22 -4.61 -0.01 -11.98
N MET A 23 -5.51 0.38 -12.87
CA MET A 23 -5.60 -0.17 -14.22
C MET A 23 -5.97 0.89 -15.25
N TRP A 24 -5.43 0.74 -16.46
CA TRP A 24 -5.82 1.61 -17.56
C TRP A 24 -7.30 1.45 -17.90
N ARG A 25 -8.01 2.57 -18.02
CA ARG A 25 -9.38 2.66 -18.54
C ARG A 25 -9.45 3.75 -19.61
N ALA A 26 -10.36 3.58 -20.58
CA ALA A 26 -10.66 4.62 -21.55
C ALA A 26 -11.40 5.77 -20.86
N MET A 27 -11.01 7.03 -21.11
CA MET A 27 -11.59 8.20 -20.44
C MET A 27 -13.11 8.35 -20.69
N ALA A 28 -13.61 7.91 -21.85
CA ALA A 28 -15.04 7.89 -22.15
C ALA A 28 -15.85 6.94 -21.24
N SER A 29 -15.21 6.00 -20.57
CA SER A 29 -15.83 5.02 -19.68
C SER A 29 -15.71 5.39 -18.21
N VAL A 30 -15.16 6.57 -17.91
CA VAL A 30 -14.85 7.04 -16.57
C VAL A 30 -15.80 8.17 -16.17
N ALA A 31 -16.42 8.06 -15.00
CA ALA A 31 -17.24 9.13 -14.45
C ALA A 31 -16.37 10.38 -14.18
N PRO A 32 -16.86 11.59 -14.50
CA PRO A 32 -16.15 12.81 -14.16
C PRO A 32 -16.04 12.92 -12.62
N PRO A 33 -14.95 13.52 -12.11
CA PRO A 33 -14.83 13.84 -10.70
C PRO A 33 -15.97 14.77 -10.27
N THR A 34 -16.45 14.62 -9.04
CA THR A 34 -17.47 15.49 -8.47
C THR A 34 -16.84 16.77 -7.91
N ASP A 35 -17.50 17.91 -8.14
CA ASP A 35 -17.06 19.21 -7.61
C ASP A 35 -17.16 19.32 -6.08
N SER A 36 -17.94 18.44 -5.43
CA SER A 36 -18.12 18.41 -3.98
C SER A 36 -17.46 17.18 -3.35
N GLY A 37 -16.31 17.37 -2.70
CA GLY A 37 -15.63 16.36 -1.89
C GLY A 37 -14.52 15.60 -2.62
N VAL A 38 -14.01 14.54 -1.96
CA VAL A 38 -12.97 13.66 -2.52
C VAL A 38 -13.61 12.70 -3.50
N SER A 39 -13.18 12.72 -4.76
CA SER A 39 -13.71 11.85 -5.80
C SER A 39 -13.07 10.45 -5.77
N PRO A 40 -13.82 9.38 -6.10
CA PRO A 40 -13.24 8.06 -6.34
C PRO A 40 -12.18 8.12 -7.44
N HIS A 41 -11.07 7.41 -7.25
CA HIS A 41 -10.01 7.32 -8.23
C HIS A 41 -10.52 6.52 -9.44
N PRO A 42 -10.66 7.14 -10.62
CA PRO A 42 -11.31 6.52 -11.77
C PRO A 42 -10.60 5.29 -12.35
N LEU A 43 -9.32 5.13 -12.03
CA LEU A 43 -8.46 4.08 -12.56
C LEU A 43 -8.18 3.00 -11.50
N ALA A 44 -8.77 3.12 -10.31
CA ALA A 44 -8.67 2.09 -9.29
C ALA A 44 -9.39 0.80 -9.74
N MET A 45 -8.83 -0.33 -9.33
CA MET A 45 -9.47 -1.63 -9.45
C MET A 45 -10.63 -1.73 -8.47
N THR A 46 -11.73 -2.31 -8.93
CA THR A 46 -12.77 -2.84 -8.04
C THR A 46 -12.26 -4.08 -7.29
N GLN A 47 -12.94 -4.45 -6.20
CA GLN A 47 -12.61 -5.68 -5.45
C GLN A 47 -12.61 -6.93 -6.34
N ALA A 48 -13.56 -7.05 -7.27
CA ALA A 48 -13.67 -8.18 -8.18
C ALA A 48 -12.49 -8.25 -9.17
N GLU A 49 -12.09 -7.10 -9.73
CA GLU A 49 -10.93 -7.00 -10.61
C GLU A 49 -9.63 -7.31 -9.86
N PHE A 50 -9.47 -6.81 -8.64
CA PHE A 50 -8.33 -7.09 -7.78
C PHE A 50 -8.22 -8.58 -7.44
N ALA A 51 -9.33 -9.24 -7.13
CA ALA A 51 -9.37 -10.67 -6.85
C ALA A 51 -8.96 -11.50 -8.08
N LYS A 52 -9.48 -11.14 -9.27
CA LYS A 52 -9.10 -11.77 -10.54
C LYS A 52 -7.61 -11.56 -10.84
N PHE A 53 -7.13 -10.33 -10.66
CA PHE A 53 -5.73 -9.96 -10.85
C PHE A 53 -4.81 -10.78 -9.94
N SER A 54 -5.14 -10.86 -8.65
CA SER A 54 -4.37 -11.60 -7.64
C SER A 54 -4.23 -13.08 -7.98
N ARG A 55 -5.31 -13.72 -8.45
CA ARG A 55 -5.29 -15.13 -8.89
C ARG A 55 -4.38 -15.33 -10.11
N SER A 56 -4.48 -14.45 -11.10
CA SER A 56 -3.67 -14.56 -12.33
C SER A 56 -2.16 -14.39 -12.12
N HIS A 57 -1.75 -13.68 -11.07
CA HIS A 57 -0.34 -13.44 -10.73
C HIS A 57 0.15 -14.31 -9.56
N ASN A 58 -0.63 -15.32 -9.14
CA ASN A 58 -0.33 -16.21 -8.01
C ASN A 58 0.03 -15.47 -6.72
N LEU A 59 -0.56 -14.30 -6.51
CA LEU A 59 -0.32 -13.53 -5.29
C LEU A 59 -0.96 -14.27 -4.12
N SER A 60 -0.18 -14.51 -3.07
CA SER A 60 -0.63 -15.29 -1.89
C SER A 60 -1.73 -14.62 -1.06
N ILE A 61 -2.28 -13.51 -1.56
CA ILE A 61 -3.38 -12.72 -0.97
C ILE A 61 -4.60 -13.61 -0.67
N GLY A 62 -4.97 -14.48 -1.61
CA GLY A 62 -6.16 -15.35 -1.49
C GLY A 62 -6.07 -16.40 -0.38
N LYS A 63 -4.87 -16.71 0.13
CA LYS A 63 -4.70 -17.62 1.28
C LYS A 63 -4.99 -16.92 2.62
N PHE A 64 -5.01 -15.58 2.63
CA PHE A 64 -5.28 -14.77 3.81
C PHE A 64 -6.75 -14.35 3.89
N SER A 65 -7.42 -14.26 2.75
CA SER A 65 -8.89 -14.19 2.66
C SER A 65 -9.46 -15.61 2.63
N THR A 66 -9.59 -16.26 3.78
CA THR A 66 -10.39 -17.49 3.83
C THR A 66 -11.86 -17.13 3.60
N THR A 67 -12.29 -17.15 2.34
CA THR A 67 -13.68 -17.41 2.02
C THR A 67 -13.95 -18.85 2.40
N SER A 68 -14.83 -19.04 3.37
CA SER A 68 -15.57 -20.26 3.63
C SER A 68 -15.98 -20.96 2.32
N GLY A 69 -15.60 -22.23 2.18
CA GLY A 69 -16.16 -23.15 1.18
C GLY A 69 -15.13 -23.87 0.33
N GLU A 70 -14.44 -24.86 0.90
CA GLU A 70 -14.28 -26.18 0.27
C GLU A 70 -13.70 -27.19 1.28
N ASN A 71 -14.27 -28.39 1.24
CA ASN A 71 -14.23 -29.39 2.30
C ASN A 71 -12.81 -29.95 2.54
N ASN A 72 -12.35 -29.91 3.78
CA ASN A 72 -11.55 -31.00 4.32
C ASN A 72 -11.75 -31.14 5.83
N SER A 73 -11.91 -32.41 6.20
CA SER A 73 -12.39 -32.93 7.47
C SER A 73 -11.53 -32.58 8.69
N GLY A 74 -12.23 -32.22 9.78
CA GLY A 74 -11.88 -32.57 11.16
C GLY A 74 -10.77 -31.78 11.85
N SER A 75 -11.12 -30.73 12.60
CA SER A 75 -10.68 -30.53 13.99
C SER A 75 -11.28 -29.26 14.63
N ARG A 76 -11.91 -29.47 15.78
CA ARG A 76 -12.24 -28.60 16.93
C ARG A 76 -12.26 -27.07 16.76
N LYS A 77 -13.49 -26.54 16.96
CA LYS A 77 -13.89 -25.19 17.40
C LYS A 77 -12.84 -24.45 18.26
N GLY A 78 -12.29 -23.38 17.71
CA GLY A 78 -11.89 -22.18 18.43
C GLY A 78 -12.59 -20.99 17.76
N ASN A 79 -13.41 -20.26 18.51
CA ASN A 79 -14.10 -19.06 18.01
C ASN A 79 -13.07 -17.97 17.69
N LEU A 80 -12.83 -17.68 16.41
CA LEU A 80 -12.37 -16.36 15.96
C LEU A 80 -13.42 -15.78 15.00
N PRO A 81 -13.70 -14.46 15.03
CA PRO A 81 -14.70 -13.87 14.17
C PRO A 81 -14.30 -13.99 12.68
N PRO A 82 -15.28 -14.12 11.78
CA PRO A 82 -15.04 -14.15 10.34
C PRO A 82 -14.54 -12.77 9.85
N ASN A 83 -13.32 -12.70 9.30
CA ASN A 83 -12.73 -11.48 8.72
C ASN A 83 -13.50 -11.05 7.45
N LEU A 84 -14.59 -10.30 7.64
CA LEU A 84 -15.47 -9.80 6.58
C LEU A 84 -15.20 -8.32 6.15
N HIS A 85 -14.20 -7.64 6.73
CA HIS A 85 -13.96 -6.19 6.49
C HIS A 85 -12.51 -5.82 6.19
N GLN A 86 -11.82 -6.57 5.33
CA GLN A 86 -10.46 -6.20 4.89
C GLN A 86 -10.45 -5.25 3.68
N TRP A 87 -11.57 -5.09 2.97
CA TRP A 87 -11.66 -4.12 1.87
C TRP A 87 -12.12 -2.78 2.45
N GLN A 88 -11.28 -1.76 2.33
CA GLN A 88 -11.50 -0.44 2.92
C GLN A 88 -11.18 0.67 1.94
N GLU A 89 -11.72 1.85 2.23
CA GLU A 89 -11.45 3.07 1.49
C GLU A 89 -10.27 3.81 2.12
N GLN A 90 -9.48 4.48 1.27
CA GLN A 90 -8.36 5.29 1.69
C GLN A 90 -8.24 6.52 0.81
N ILE A 91 -7.98 7.67 1.42
CA ILE A 91 -7.69 8.91 0.71
C ILE A 91 -6.18 9.01 0.45
N ILE A 92 -5.81 9.24 -0.80
CA ILE A 92 -4.42 9.33 -1.25
C ILE A 92 -4.25 10.61 -2.09
N ALA A 93 -3.17 11.34 -1.82
CA ALA A 93 -2.71 12.43 -2.67
C ALA A 93 -1.97 11.87 -3.89
N LEU A 94 -2.52 12.05 -5.09
CA LEU A 94 -1.97 11.52 -6.33
C LEU A 94 -1.65 12.62 -7.35
N PRO A 95 -0.58 12.45 -8.15
CA PRO A 95 -0.27 13.35 -9.25
C PRO A 95 -1.44 13.41 -10.24
N THR A 96 -1.98 14.61 -10.43
CA THR A 96 -3.17 14.88 -11.21
C THR A 96 -2.85 15.93 -12.26
N GLN A 97 -3.27 15.69 -13.49
CA GLN A 97 -3.14 16.69 -14.55
C GLN A 97 -4.21 17.77 -14.33
N PRO A 98 -3.81 19.05 -14.22
CA PRO A 98 -4.78 20.12 -14.04
C PRO A 98 -5.70 20.19 -15.25
N ALA A 99 -6.98 20.41 -14.98
CA ALA A 99 -7.97 20.63 -16.02
C ALA A 99 -7.59 21.83 -16.91
N ALA A 100 -7.59 21.64 -18.24
CA ALA A 100 -7.71 22.78 -19.14
C ALA A 100 -9.09 23.44 -18.95
N LYS A 101 -9.21 24.76 -19.17
CA LYS A 101 -10.42 25.56 -18.90
C LYS A 101 -11.72 24.79 -19.20
N GLY A 102 -12.47 24.43 -18.16
CA GLY A 102 -13.79 23.79 -18.23
C GLY A 102 -13.80 22.26 -18.34
N ALA A 103 -12.64 21.59 -18.33
CA ALA A 103 -12.53 20.13 -18.32
C ALA A 103 -12.43 19.56 -16.90
N ALA A 104 -12.65 18.25 -16.75
CA ALA A 104 -12.38 17.52 -15.52
C ALA A 104 -10.88 17.22 -15.37
N ALA A 105 -10.36 17.30 -14.14
CA ALA A 105 -8.99 16.90 -13.81
C ALA A 105 -8.93 15.38 -13.56
N TYR A 106 -7.90 14.70 -14.05
CA TYR A 106 -7.76 13.25 -13.91
C TYR A 106 -6.40 12.86 -13.33
N PRO A 107 -6.35 11.85 -12.46
CA PRO A 107 -5.09 11.35 -11.91
C PRO A 107 -4.30 10.66 -13.02
N LEU A 108 -2.99 10.85 -12.99
CA LEU A 108 -2.10 10.25 -13.97
C LEU A 108 -1.81 8.79 -13.59
N LEU A 109 -1.84 7.89 -14.57
CA LEU A 109 -1.40 6.50 -14.36
C LEU A 109 0.07 6.47 -13.99
N SER A 110 0.46 5.61 -13.05
CA SER A 110 1.84 5.51 -12.59
C SER A 110 2.80 5.15 -13.72
N SER A 111 2.33 4.33 -14.68
CA SER A 111 3.07 3.99 -15.91
C SER A 111 3.26 5.14 -16.91
N LYS A 112 2.58 6.27 -16.73
CA LYS A 112 2.61 7.44 -17.62
C LYS A 112 3.22 8.68 -16.98
N ILE A 113 3.76 8.58 -15.77
CA ILE A 113 4.44 9.71 -15.12
C ILE A 113 5.69 10.05 -15.95
N PRO A 114 5.77 11.25 -16.55
CA PRO A 114 6.92 11.65 -17.35
C PRO A 114 8.14 11.73 -16.44
N THR A 115 9.19 10.97 -16.75
CA THR A 115 10.43 11.01 -15.98
C THR A 115 11.34 12.18 -16.38
N THR A 116 11.17 12.76 -17.58
CA THR A 116 12.10 13.74 -18.15
C THR A 116 11.50 14.52 -19.34
N GLU A 117 10.29 15.10 -19.23
CA GLU A 117 9.77 16.00 -20.27
C GLU A 117 9.73 17.45 -19.79
N ILE A 118 10.55 18.29 -20.42
CA ILE A 118 10.76 19.72 -20.10
C ILE A 118 9.49 20.56 -20.38
N ASP A 119 8.55 20.03 -21.19
CA ASP A 119 7.37 20.74 -21.67
C ASP A 119 6.03 20.20 -21.14
N SER A 120 6.05 19.28 -20.16
CA SER A 120 4.81 18.78 -19.54
C SER A 120 4.21 19.82 -18.58
N PRO A 121 2.87 20.01 -18.56
CA PRO A 121 2.23 20.92 -17.62
C PRO A 121 2.53 20.48 -16.17
N PRO A 122 2.65 21.43 -15.22
CA PRO A 122 2.96 21.11 -13.83
C PRO A 122 1.87 20.21 -13.25
N LEU A 123 2.28 19.05 -12.74
CA LEU A 123 1.40 18.14 -12.02
C LEU A 123 1.08 18.73 -10.64
N VAL A 124 -0.16 18.58 -10.21
CA VAL A 124 -0.61 18.96 -8.87
C VAL A 124 -0.98 17.71 -8.08
N LEU A 125 -0.78 17.72 -6.77
CA LEU A 125 -1.30 16.67 -5.91
C LEU A 125 -2.75 16.97 -5.59
N GLN A 126 -3.64 16.04 -5.94
CA GLN A 126 -5.06 16.10 -5.59
C GLN A 126 -5.44 14.86 -4.79
N LEU A 127 -6.42 15.00 -3.90
CA LEU A 127 -6.93 13.91 -3.09
C LEU A 127 -7.91 13.05 -3.90
N TRP A 128 -7.67 11.74 -3.87
CA TRP A 128 -8.52 10.74 -4.49
C TRP A 128 -8.84 9.65 -3.48
N GLN A 129 -10.06 9.15 -3.53
CA GLN A 129 -10.49 8.00 -2.76
C GLN A 129 -10.20 6.73 -3.55
N VAL A 130 -9.46 5.80 -2.97
CA VAL A 130 -9.24 4.46 -3.54
C VAL A 130 -9.81 3.42 -2.60
N GLU A 131 -10.17 2.27 -3.14
CA GLU A 131 -10.50 1.10 -2.34
C GLU A 131 -9.40 0.05 -2.46
N GLY A 132 -9.17 -0.69 -1.39
CA GLY A 132 -8.10 -1.67 -1.35
C GLY A 132 -8.20 -2.62 -0.17
N LEU A 133 -7.28 -3.59 -0.17
CA LEU A 133 -7.16 -4.64 0.82
C LEU A 133 -6.21 -4.22 1.95
N CYS A 134 -6.69 -4.31 3.19
CA CYS A 134 -5.94 -4.12 4.42
C CYS A 134 -5.40 -5.46 4.93
N LEU A 135 -4.08 -5.59 4.97
CA LEU A 135 -3.39 -6.75 5.52
C LEU A 135 -2.87 -6.46 6.91
N THR A 136 -3.20 -7.33 7.87
CA THR A 136 -2.56 -7.32 9.20
C THR A 136 -1.04 -7.47 9.07
N PRO A 137 -0.24 -7.07 10.07
CA PRO A 137 1.21 -7.12 9.95
C PRO A 137 1.77 -8.51 9.57
N LEU A 138 1.19 -9.58 10.10
CA LEU A 138 1.59 -10.96 9.76
C LEU A 138 1.22 -11.35 8.33
N GLN A 139 0.05 -10.92 7.84
CA GLN A 139 -0.35 -11.15 6.45
C GLN A 139 0.51 -10.34 5.49
N ALA A 140 0.82 -9.10 5.85
CA ALA A 140 1.67 -8.19 5.09
C ALA A 140 3.08 -8.75 4.91
N VAL A 141 3.72 -9.28 5.97
CA VAL A 141 5.05 -9.92 5.86
C VAL A 141 5.02 -11.07 4.85
N LYS A 142 4.04 -11.97 4.95
CA LYS A 142 3.93 -13.11 4.01
C LYS A 142 3.67 -12.64 2.57
N PHE A 143 2.85 -11.61 2.39
CA PHE A 143 2.61 -11.01 1.08
C PHE A 143 3.88 -10.38 0.50
N LEU A 144 4.56 -9.51 1.25
CA LEU A 144 5.77 -8.82 0.80
C LEU A 144 6.93 -9.78 0.47
N GLN A 145 7.02 -10.91 1.19
CA GLN A 145 7.97 -11.99 0.90
C GLN A 145 7.63 -12.75 -0.39
N SER A 146 6.37 -12.76 -0.82
CA SER A 146 5.92 -13.40 -2.06
C SER A 146 6.12 -12.55 -3.30
N LEU A 147 6.39 -11.24 -3.14
CA LEU A 147 6.60 -10.34 -4.26
C LEU A 147 7.97 -10.58 -4.94
N PRO A 148 8.06 -10.40 -6.26
CA PRO A 148 9.34 -10.45 -6.97
C PRO A 148 10.34 -9.42 -6.43
N LEU A 149 11.57 -9.88 -6.11
CA LEU A 149 12.59 -9.09 -5.39
C LEU A 149 13.27 -7.96 -6.20
N GLY A 150 12.89 -7.78 -7.47
CA GLY A 150 13.56 -6.83 -8.37
C GLY A 150 13.93 -7.44 -9.71
N SER A 151 13.11 -8.37 -10.22
CA SER A 151 13.30 -8.81 -11.60
C SER A 151 12.83 -7.69 -12.53
N PHE A 152 13.73 -7.24 -13.42
CA PHE A 152 13.39 -6.33 -14.53
C PHE A 152 12.60 -7.05 -15.63
N LYS A 153 12.03 -8.22 -15.34
CA LYS A 153 11.18 -8.92 -16.30
C LYS A 153 9.91 -8.12 -16.47
N ALA A 154 9.47 -8.00 -17.72
CA ALA A 154 8.19 -7.39 -18.06
C ALA A 154 7.01 -8.02 -17.29
N SER A 155 7.13 -9.29 -16.88
CA SER A 155 6.12 -10.00 -16.07
C SER A 155 5.90 -9.39 -14.68
N ASP A 156 6.86 -8.62 -14.15
CA ASP A 156 6.81 -8.08 -12.79
C ASP A 156 6.53 -6.57 -12.77
N ALA A 157 6.22 -6.00 -13.94
CA ALA A 157 5.87 -4.59 -14.11
C ALA A 157 4.62 -4.18 -13.32
N TYR A 158 3.84 -5.16 -12.86
CA TYR A 158 2.64 -4.93 -12.05
C TYR A 158 2.92 -4.54 -10.60
N VAL A 159 4.14 -4.69 -10.08
CA VAL A 159 4.43 -4.25 -8.71
C VAL A 159 4.78 -2.77 -8.73
N GLY A 160 4.21 -1.95 -7.86
CA GLY A 160 4.55 -0.53 -7.70
C GLY A 160 5.93 -0.32 -7.06
N ALA A 161 6.47 0.90 -7.14
CA ALA A 161 7.78 1.21 -6.54
C ALA A 161 7.73 1.11 -5.00
N GLU A 162 6.60 1.45 -4.40
CA GLU A 162 6.30 1.47 -2.98
C GLU A 162 6.29 0.04 -2.43
N LEU A 163 5.62 -0.88 -3.14
CA LEU A 163 5.62 -2.29 -2.76
C LEU A 163 7.00 -2.91 -2.89
N ARG A 164 7.78 -2.57 -3.92
CA ARG A 164 9.18 -3.01 -4.03
C ARG A 164 10.01 -2.49 -2.86
N PHE A 165 9.85 -1.20 -2.51
CA PHE A 165 10.52 -0.60 -1.36
C PHE A 165 10.15 -1.33 -0.06
N TRP A 166 8.86 -1.53 0.21
CA TRP A 166 8.39 -2.22 1.40
C TRP A 166 8.81 -3.69 1.46
N SER A 167 8.93 -4.38 0.32
CA SER A 167 9.53 -5.72 0.27
C SER A 167 11.00 -5.72 0.71
N GLN A 168 11.78 -4.71 0.31
CA GLN A 168 13.18 -4.60 0.77
C GLN A 168 13.27 -4.24 2.26
N ILE A 169 12.44 -3.32 2.74
CA ILE A 169 12.34 -3.00 4.17
C ILE A 169 11.96 -4.23 4.98
N CYS A 170 10.92 -4.97 4.55
CA CYS A 170 10.47 -6.19 5.23
C CYS A 170 11.60 -7.21 5.38
N ARG A 171 12.39 -7.44 4.33
CA ARG A 171 13.54 -8.36 4.38
C ARG A 171 14.63 -7.89 5.32
N TRP A 172 14.92 -6.59 5.32
CA TRP A 172 15.90 -6.04 6.24
C TRP A 172 15.41 -6.08 7.70
N SER A 173 14.12 -5.81 7.96
CA SER A 173 13.53 -5.97 9.29
C SER A 173 13.62 -7.43 9.77
N LEU A 174 13.39 -8.40 8.88
CA LEU A 174 13.57 -9.82 9.20
C LEU A 174 15.04 -10.16 9.51
N ASP A 175 16.01 -9.59 8.76
CA ASP A 175 17.44 -9.73 9.06
C ASP A 175 17.77 -9.21 10.48
N LEU A 176 17.28 -8.02 10.84
CA LEU A 176 17.45 -7.47 12.20
C LEU A 176 16.86 -8.40 13.26
N LEU A 177 15.67 -8.95 13.03
CA LEU A 177 15.03 -9.90 13.95
C LEU A 177 15.87 -11.17 14.12
N THR A 178 16.39 -11.75 13.03
CA THR A 178 17.24 -12.96 13.12
C THR A 178 18.55 -12.72 13.85
N ARG A 179 19.04 -11.48 13.86
CA ARG A 179 20.25 -11.04 14.57
C ARG A 179 19.95 -10.54 15.99
N CYS A 180 18.71 -10.69 16.47
CA CYS A 180 18.23 -10.18 17.76
C CYS A 180 18.52 -8.68 17.97
N LYS A 181 18.46 -7.88 16.89
CA LYS A 181 18.70 -6.44 16.91
C LYS A 181 17.43 -5.68 17.24
N PHE A 182 16.93 -5.88 18.46
CA PHE A 182 15.78 -5.16 18.98
C PHE A 182 15.83 -5.02 20.51
N LEU A 183 15.20 -3.96 21.02
CA LEU A 183 15.12 -3.66 22.45
C LEU A 183 13.68 -3.33 22.85
N PRO A 184 13.27 -3.61 24.11
CA PRO A 184 12.01 -3.12 24.63
C PRO A 184 12.12 -1.61 24.86
N GLY A 185 11.16 -0.86 24.33
CA GLY A 185 11.02 0.58 24.48
C GLY A 185 9.64 0.94 25.05
N VAL A 186 9.52 2.18 25.50
CA VAL A 186 8.27 2.73 26.05
C VAL A 186 8.01 4.07 25.39
N TYR A 187 6.82 4.23 24.82
CA TYR A 187 6.41 5.44 24.13
C TYR A 187 5.22 6.06 24.84
N ARG A 188 5.22 7.38 24.89
CA ARG A 188 4.05 8.16 25.28
C ARG A 188 3.28 8.54 24.02
N GLN A 189 2.02 8.14 23.94
CA GLN A 189 1.10 8.50 22.87
C GLN A 189 0.66 9.97 23.01
N SER A 190 0.07 10.52 21.95
CA SER A 190 -0.39 11.91 21.92
C SER A 190 -1.45 12.21 22.99
N ASN A 191 -2.31 11.22 23.27
CA ASN A 191 -3.33 11.24 24.32
C ASN A 191 -2.78 11.12 25.77
N GLY A 192 -1.46 10.95 25.93
CA GLY A 192 -0.79 10.79 27.22
C GLY A 192 -0.62 9.36 27.72
N ASP A 193 -1.21 8.36 27.04
CA ASP A 193 -1.06 6.95 27.37
C ASP A 193 0.38 6.47 27.16
N VAL A 194 0.77 5.45 27.91
CA VAL A 194 2.11 4.86 27.84
C VAL A 194 2.01 3.43 27.32
N VAL A 195 2.70 3.16 26.21
CA VAL A 195 2.71 1.84 25.57
C VAL A 195 4.12 1.27 25.49
N ALA A 196 4.25 -0.01 25.86
CA ALA A 196 5.47 -0.77 25.62
C ALA A 196 5.50 -1.24 24.17
N CYS A 197 6.63 -1.11 23.49
CA CYS A 197 6.81 -1.64 22.14
C CYS A 197 8.25 -2.08 21.88
N TRP A 198 8.46 -2.86 20.82
CA TRP A 198 9.79 -3.28 20.39
C TRP A 198 10.37 -2.29 19.39
N GLU A 199 11.64 -1.94 19.58
CA GLU A 199 12.38 -1.02 18.72
C GLU A 199 13.53 -1.73 18.00
N PRO A 200 13.85 -1.37 16.75
CA PRO A 200 15.06 -1.86 16.09
C PRO A 200 16.32 -1.28 16.75
N LEU A 201 17.29 -2.14 17.07
CA LEU A 201 18.60 -1.72 17.59
C LEU A 201 19.57 -1.47 16.43
N LEU A 202 19.88 -0.21 16.15
CA LEU A 202 20.77 0.22 15.06
C LEU A 202 22.15 0.68 15.58
N ASP A 203 22.80 -0.20 16.33
CA ASP A 203 24.09 0.04 16.98
C ASP A 203 25.30 -0.11 16.04
N SER A 204 25.15 -0.80 14.90
CA SER A 204 26.20 -0.95 13.90
C SER A 204 26.20 0.17 12.85
N ALA A 205 27.40 0.53 12.35
CA ALA A 205 27.53 1.50 11.26
C ALA A 205 26.80 1.03 9.99
N THR A 206 26.92 -0.26 9.67
CA THR A 206 26.28 -0.89 8.51
C THR A 206 24.76 -0.76 8.53
N ASP A 207 24.11 -1.01 9.68
CA ASP A 207 22.65 -0.94 9.80
C ASP A 207 22.16 0.52 9.71
N ARG A 208 22.91 1.48 10.27
CA ARG A 208 22.62 2.92 10.12
C ARG A 208 22.77 3.42 8.69
N GLU A 209 23.84 3.03 7.99
CA GLU A 209 24.04 3.38 6.58
C GLU A 209 22.94 2.80 5.70
N ARG A 210 22.52 1.56 5.97
CA ARG A 210 21.41 0.92 5.25
C ARG A 210 20.09 1.66 5.48
N LEU A 211 19.78 2.07 6.72
CA LEU A 211 18.61 2.91 7.01
C LEU A 211 18.69 4.25 6.26
N ALA A 212 19.83 4.93 6.31
CA ALA A 212 20.03 6.21 5.62
C ALA A 212 19.79 6.06 4.11
N LYS A 213 20.29 4.99 3.51
CA LYS A 213 20.04 4.68 2.10
C LYS A 213 18.55 4.45 1.82
N PHE A 214 17.84 3.71 2.68
CA PHE A 214 16.40 3.52 2.53
C PHE A 214 15.62 4.84 2.59
N ILE A 215 15.97 5.73 3.53
CA ILE A 215 15.34 7.05 3.64
C ILE A 215 15.55 7.86 2.35
N GLN A 216 16.75 7.83 1.77
CA GLN A 216 17.08 8.56 0.54
C GLN A 216 16.32 8.04 -0.68
N ILE A 217 16.09 6.73 -0.79
CA ILE A 217 15.44 6.11 -1.94
C ILE A 217 13.95 5.86 -1.75
N MET A 218 13.36 6.30 -0.64
CA MET A 218 11.95 6.07 -0.33
C MET A 218 11.08 6.70 -1.43
N PRO A 219 10.27 5.90 -2.15
CA PRO A 219 9.34 6.44 -3.16
C PRO A 219 8.41 7.48 -2.54
N SER A 220 8.20 8.60 -3.23
CA SER A 220 7.35 9.69 -2.73
C SER A 220 5.92 9.24 -2.45
N ALA A 221 5.38 8.30 -3.25
CA ALA A 221 4.03 7.78 -3.07
C ALA A 221 3.86 6.96 -1.78
N CYS A 222 4.93 6.48 -1.12
CA CYS A 222 4.82 5.92 0.22
C CYS A 222 4.30 6.94 1.25
N ARG A 223 4.44 8.25 0.96
CA ARG A 223 4.00 9.38 1.80
C ARG A 223 2.71 10.04 1.33
N GLY A 224 2.11 9.54 0.25
CA GLY A 224 0.87 10.12 -0.32
C GLY A 224 -0.39 9.77 0.45
N TYR A 225 -0.31 8.85 1.41
CA TYR A 225 -1.44 8.36 2.18
C TYR A 225 -1.76 9.33 3.31
N LEU A 226 -2.96 9.90 3.30
CA LEU A 226 -3.45 10.65 4.44
C LEU A 226 -3.89 9.66 5.50
N GLY A 227 -3.25 9.67 6.67
CA GLY A 227 -3.86 9.02 7.83
C GLY A 227 -5.26 9.60 7.99
N MET A 228 -6.28 8.74 8.13
CA MET A 228 -7.55 9.20 8.68
C MET A 228 -7.29 9.57 10.14
N GLY A 229 -6.67 10.73 10.34
CA GLY A 229 -6.74 11.43 11.61
C GLY A 229 -8.22 11.73 11.78
N SER A 230 -8.81 11.18 12.84
CA SER A 230 -10.06 11.67 13.39
C SER A 230 -9.99 13.20 13.31
N GLY A 231 -10.87 13.80 12.51
CA GLY A 231 -10.95 15.25 12.46
C GLY A 231 -11.12 15.77 13.88
N GLU A 232 -10.25 16.71 14.28
CA GLU A 232 -10.65 17.73 15.22
C GLU A 232 -11.54 18.75 14.49
#